data_AF-A0A840N7E3-F1
#
_entry.id   AF-A0A840N7E3-F1
#
_cell.length_a   1.000
_cell.length_b   1.000
_cell.length_c   1.000
_cell.angle_alpha   90.00
_cell.angle_beta   90.00
_cell.angle_gamma   90.00
#
_symmetry.space_group_name_H-M   'P 1'
#
loop_
_entity.id
_entity.type
_entity.pdbx_description
1 polymer ?
#
loop_
_entity_poly.entity_id
_entity_poly.type
_entity_poly.pdbx_seq_one_letter_code
_entity_poly.pdbx_strand_id
1 'polypeptide(L)'
;MNDLREERVFWREHFFGETFDFRSRILFWRFDGCVFVDCTFMIDHATEQLAFTECTLKDCSIDHIDADEVRGLIARDNFFDRPLNERKADFDRRLAAALSARKEI
;
A
#
# COMPACT_ATOMS: atom_id res chain seq x y z
N MET A 1 0.47 -29.57 2.58
CA MET A 1 0.65 -29.12 3.99
C MET A 1 1.89 -28.25 3.96
N ASN A 2 1.72 -26.93 3.85
CA ASN A 2 2.88 -26.02 3.81
C ASN A 2 3.52 -26.01 5.20
N ASP A 3 4.82 -26.19 5.26
CA ASP A 3 5.60 -26.09 6.48
C ASP A 3 5.47 -24.66 7.02
N LEU A 4 5.12 -24.50 8.30
CA LEU A 4 4.91 -23.21 8.98
C LEU A 4 6.22 -22.42 9.18
N ARG A 5 7.28 -22.78 8.45
CA ARG A 5 8.65 -22.30 8.60
C ARG A 5 9.25 -21.73 7.33
N GLU A 6 8.56 -21.86 6.19
CA GLU A 6 9.08 -21.36 4.92
C GLU A 6 8.56 -19.95 4.66
N GLU A 7 9.48 -19.00 4.59
CA GLU A 7 9.18 -17.62 4.21
C GLU A 7 8.74 -17.58 2.75
N ARG A 8 7.56 -16.97 2.49
CA ARG A 8 7.10 -16.72 1.14
C ARG A 8 7.54 -15.34 0.68
N VAL A 9 8.46 -15.32 -0.28
CA VAL A 9 8.99 -14.08 -0.86
C VAL A 9 8.34 -13.80 -2.21
N PHE A 10 7.83 -12.59 -2.37
CA PHE A 10 7.33 -12.03 -3.61
C PHE A 10 8.30 -10.93 -4.04
N TRP A 11 8.91 -11.05 -5.21
CA TRP A 11 9.96 -10.14 -5.68
C TRP A 11 9.56 -9.47 -6.99
N ARG A 12 9.48 -8.13 -6.98
CA ARG A 12 9.17 -7.30 -8.16
C ARG A 12 7.90 -7.75 -8.89
N GLU A 13 6.93 -8.24 -8.15
CA GLU A 13 5.62 -8.62 -8.68
C GLU A 13 4.69 -7.41 -8.75
N HIS A 14 3.65 -7.52 -9.57
CA HIS A 14 2.63 -6.50 -9.75
C HIS A 14 1.25 -7.06 -9.42
N PHE A 15 0.51 -6.34 -8.57
CA PHE A 15 -0.83 -6.69 -8.12
C PHE A 15 -1.82 -5.56 -8.45
N PHE A 16 -2.96 -5.89 -9.04
CA PHE A 16 -3.96 -4.93 -9.51
C PHE A 16 -5.36 -5.35 -9.07
N GLY A 17 -6.11 -4.49 -8.37
CA GLY A 17 -7.50 -4.80 -7.99
C GLY A 17 -7.63 -5.81 -6.84
N GLU A 18 -6.53 -6.17 -6.19
CA GLU A 18 -6.47 -7.31 -5.26
C GLU A 18 -6.86 -6.92 -3.83
N THR A 19 -7.46 -7.88 -3.11
CA THR A 19 -7.75 -7.76 -1.68
C THR A 19 -6.87 -8.70 -0.88
N PHE A 20 -6.09 -8.14 0.04
CA PHE A 20 -5.18 -8.84 0.92
C PHE A 20 -5.72 -8.85 2.36
N ASP A 21 -6.21 -10.01 2.80
CA ASP A 21 -6.66 -10.22 4.19
C ASP A 21 -5.57 -10.90 5.03
N PHE A 22 -4.91 -10.11 5.87
CA PHE A 22 -3.83 -10.52 6.75
C PHE A 22 -4.23 -10.55 8.22
N ARG A 23 -5.48 -10.20 8.53
CA ARG A 23 -5.98 -10.13 9.91
C ARG A 23 -5.83 -11.44 10.64
N SER A 24 -5.40 -11.39 11.90
CA SER A 24 -5.35 -12.53 12.80
C SER A 24 -4.55 -13.73 12.25
N ARG A 25 -3.45 -13.46 11.55
CA ARG A 25 -2.59 -14.46 10.90
C ARG A 25 -1.11 -14.20 11.16
N ILE A 26 -0.37 -15.30 11.30
CA ILE A 26 1.09 -15.35 11.23
C ILE A 26 1.46 -15.81 9.82
N LEU A 27 2.10 -14.95 9.02
CA LEU A 27 2.21 -15.16 7.57
C LEU A 27 3.58 -15.68 7.12
N PHE A 28 4.68 -15.13 7.65
CA PHE A 28 6.03 -15.26 7.08
C PHE A 28 6.08 -14.85 5.60
N TRP A 29 5.44 -13.74 5.25
CA TRP A 29 5.40 -13.24 3.87
C TRP A 29 6.24 -11.98 3.74
N ARG A 30 7.01 -11.90 2.67
CA ARG A 30 7.82 -10.73 2.34
C ARG A 30 7.57 -10.28 0.91
N PHE A 31 7.22 -9.02 0.74
CA PHE A 31 7.08 -8.34 -0.53
C PHE A 31 8.25 -7.38 -0.71
N ASP A 32 9.05 -7.59 -1.74
CA ASP A 32 10.26 -6.83 -2.00
C ASP A 32 10.17 -6.22 -3.41
N GLY A 33 10.21 -4.89 -3.51
CA GLY A 33 10.16 -4.17 -4.79
C GLY A 33 8.84 -4.33 -5.55
N CYS A 34 7.77 -4.78 -4.90
CA CYS A 34 6.49 -5.05 -5.54
C CYS A 34 5.68 -3.78 -5.81
N VAL A 35 4.77 -3.84 -6.78
CA VAL A 35 3.85 -2.75 -7.11
C VAL A 35 2.42 -3.19 -6.88
N PHE A 36 1.69 -2.43 -6.08
CA PHE A 36 0.27 -2.63 -5.79
C PHE A 36 -0.52 -1.44 -6.33
N VAL A 37 -1.61 -1.72 -7.05
CA VAL A 37 -2.49 -0.72 -7.64
C VAL A 37 -3.94 -1.10 -7.36
N ASP A 38 -4.75 -0.13 -6.92
CA ASP A 38 -6.19 -0.31 -6.66
C ASP A 38 -6.46 -1.51 -5.74
N CYS A 39 -5.93 -1.44 -4.52
CA CYS A 39 -5.85 -2.62 -3.66
C CYS A 39 -6.40 -2.39 -2.25
N THR A 40 -6.90 -3.45 -1.61
CA THR A 40 -7.41 -3.36 -0.24
C THR A 40 -6.55 -4.21 0.69
N PHE A 41 -5.98 -3.58 1.72
CA PHE A 41 -5.25 -4.25 2.78
C PHE A 41 -6.06 -4.28 4.07
N MET A 42 -6.19 -5.46 4.66
CA MET A 42 -6.77 -5.64 5.99
C MET A 42 -5.70 -6.22 6.91
N ILE A 43 -5.19 -5.38 7.81
CA ILE A 43 -4.17 -5.70 8.81
C ILE A 43 -4.76 -5.35 10.18
N ASP A 44 -4.60 -6.22 11.17
CA ASP A 44 -5.03 -5.97 12.55
C ASP A 44 -3.87 -6.12 13.55
N HIS A 45 -4.20 -5.97 14.84
CA HIS A 45 -3.24 -6.09 15.93
C HIS A 45 -2.66 -7.51 16.08
N ALA A 46 -3.32 -8.52 15.51
CA ALA A 46 -2.91 -9.93 15.57
C ALA A 46 -2.24 -10.40 14.27
N THR A 47 -2.02 -9.51 13.30
CA THR A 47 -1.17 -9.79 12.14
C THR A 47 0.30 -9.81 12.54
N GLU A 48 1.01 -10.88 12.16
CA GLU A 48 2.42 -11.09 12.48
C GLU A 48 3.21 -11.62 11.26
N GLN A 49 4.53 -11.39 11.27
CA GLN A 49 5.50 -11.91 10.29
C GLN A 49 5.15 -11.50 8.85
N LEU A 50 5.09 -10.19 8.61
CA LEU A 50 4.74 -9.61 7.31
C LEU A 50 5.69 -8.45 6.99
N ALA A 51 6.33 -8.49 5.83
CA ALA A 51 7.33 -7.52 5.43
C ALA A 51 7.01 -6.90 4.07
N PHE A 52 7.20 -5.59 3.96
CA PHE A 52 7.15 -4.81 2.73
C PHE A 52 8.42 -3.96 2.65
N THR A 53 9.25 -4.21 1.65
CA THR A 53 10.44 -3.41 1.38
C THR A 53 10.44 -2.89 -0.06
N GLU A 54 10.82 -1.63 -0.26
CA GLU A 54 10.92 -0.99 -1.58
C GLU A 54 9.65 -1.10 -2.44
N CYS A 55 8.49 -1.31 -1.83
CA CYS A 55 7.22 -1.49 -2.54
C CYS A 55 6.61 -0.15 -2.94
N THR A 56 5.86 -0.15 -4.03
CA THR A 56 5.06 0.99 -4.48
C THR A 56 3.58 0.64 -4.34
N LEU A 57 2.85 1.40 -3.51
CA LEU A 57 1.42 1.23 -3.30
C LEU A 57 0.69 2.44 -3.91
N LYS A 58 -0.28 2.20 -4.79
CA LYS A 58 -1.06 3.24 -5.45
C LYS A 58 -2.53 2.94 -5.30
N ASP A 59 -3.30 3.93 -4.86
CA ASP A 59 -4.76 3.79 -4.74
C ASP A 59 -5.18 2.62 -3.86
N CYS A 60 -4.37 2.30 -2.86
CA CYS A 60 -4.69 1.26 -1.92
C CYS A 60 -5.44 1.82 -0.70
N SER A 61 -6.13 0.96 0.03
CA SER A 61 -6.92 1.35 1.22
C SER A 61 -6.10 1.85 2.41
N ILE A 62 -4.77 1.85 2.29
CA ILE A 62 -3.81 2.28 3.30
C ILE A 62 -2.83 3.28 2.69
N ASP A 63 -2.40 4.25 3.50
CA ASP A 63 -1.46 5.30 3.14
C ASP A 63 -0.10 5.15 3.85
N HIS A 64 -0.01 4.27 4.84
CA HIS A 64 1.22 3.82 5.50
C HIS A 64 1.03 2.43 6.12
N ILE A 65 2.15 1.80 6.52
CA ILE A 65 2.18 0.58 7.33
C ILE A 65 3.09 0.86 8.52
N ASP A 66 2.55 0.72 9.73
CA ASP A 66 3.34 0.84 10.95
C ASP A 66 4.24 -0.40 11.13
N ALA A 67 5.54 -0.18 11.17
CA ALA A 67 6.49 -1.23 11.53
C ALA A 67 6.33 -1.58 13.02
N ASP A 68 6.45 -2.88 13.32
CA ASP A 68 6.36 -3.41 14.68
C ASP A 68 7.30 -4.61 14.80
N GLU A 69 8.45 -4.37 15.44
CA GLU A 69 9.48 -5.41 15.60
C GLU A 69 9.01 -6.59 16.43
N VAL A 70 8.12 -6.37 17.41
CA VAL A 70 7.62 -7.44 18.29
C VAL A 70 6.74 -8.40 17.50
N ARG A 71 5.92 -7.88 16.57
CA ARG A 71 5.08 -8.68 15.68
C ARG A 71 5.78 -9.14 14.41
N GLY A 72 7.02 -8.70 14.17
CA GLY A 72 7.72 -8.95 12.90
C GLY A 72 7.04 -8.28 11.71
N LEU A 73 6.44 -7.11 11.91
CA LEU A 73 5.92 -6.26 10.84
C LEU A 73 7.02 -5.31 10.37
N ILE A 74 7.45 -5.45 9.13
CA ILE A 74 8.52 -4.63 8.56
C ILE A 74 7.94 -3.81 7.42
N ALA A 75 8.09 -2.49 7.49
CA ALA A 75 7.74 -1.57 6.43
C ALA A 75 8.91 -0.61 6.21
N ARG A 76 9.61 -0.74 5.09
CA ARG A 76 10.83 0.03 4.84
C ARG A 76 10.92 0.48 3.39
N ASP A 77 11.31 1.74 3.20
CA ASP A 77 11.57 2.33 1.87
C ASP A 77 10.40 2.17 0.88
N ASN A 78 9.17 2.07 1.40
CA ASN A 78 7.94 1.94 0.61
C ASN A 78 7.42 3.31 0.18
N PHE A 79 6.90 3.39 -1.04
CA PHE A 79 6.25 4.58 -1.58
C PHE A 79 4.74 4.39 -1.62
N PHE A 80 4.00 5.28 -0.96
CA PHE A 80 2.54 5.31 -0.98
C PHE A 80 2.10 6.52 -1.82
N ASP A 81 1.53 6.25 -3.00
CA ASP A 81 0.93 7.29 -3.82
C ASP A 81 -0.44 7.65 -3.26
N ARG A 82 -0.73 8.96 -3.25
CA ARG A 82 -2.01 9.48 -2.77
C ARG A 82 -3.16 8.92 -3.63
N PRO A 83 -4.32 8.58 -3.03
CA PRO A 83 -5.47 8.04 -3.74
C PRO A 83 -5.90 8.87 -4.97
N LEU A 84 -6.35 8.20 -6.04
CA LEU A 84 -6.74 8.78 -7.32
C LEU A 84 -7.85 9.83 -7.18
N ASN A 85 -8.79 9.60 -6.27
CA ASN A 85 -9.87 10.56 -5.97
C ASN A 85 -9.31 11.86 -5.37
N GLU A 86 -8.33 11.78 -4.47
CA GLU A 86 -7.66 12.96 -3.91
C GLU A 86 -6.82 13.68 -4.95
N ARG A 87 -6.09 12.91 -5.78
CA ARG A 87 -5.34 13.46 -6.92
C ARG A 87 -6.24 14.21 -7.89
N LYS A 88 -7.40 13.62 -8.19
CA LYS A 88 -8.40 14.20 -9.08
C LYS A 88 -9.02 15.45 -8.47
N ALA A 89 -9.41 15.41 -7.20
CA ALA A 89 -9.97 16.56 -6.50
C ALA A 89 -8.98 17.74 -6.44
N ASP A 90 -7.70 17.46 -6.20
CA ASP A 90 -6.62 18.44 -6.24
C ASP A 90 -6.43 19.02 -7.66
N PHE A 91 -6.45 18.18 -8.68
CA PHE A 91 -6.39 18.62 -10.07
C PHE A 91 -7.58 19.51 -10.46
N ASP A 92 -8.81 19.09 -10.15
CA ASP A 92 -10.03 19.81 -10.44
C ASP A 92 -10.05 21.17 -9.72
N ARG A 93 -9.56 21.23 -8.47
CA ARG A 93 -9.40 22.48 -7.71
C ARG A 93 -8.42 23.44 -8.39
N ARG A 94 -7.25 22.94 -8.82
CA ARG A 94 -6.23 23.74 -9.51
C ARG A 94 -6.74 24.23 -10.87
N LEU A 95 -7.47 23.39 -11.59
CA LEU A 95 -8.09 23.74 -12.87
C LEU A 95 -9.13 24.85 -12.68
N ALA A 96 -10.00 24.73 -11.68
CA ALA A 96 -11.00 25.75 -11.36
C ALA A 96 -10.36 27.10 -11.03
N ALA A 97 -9.29 27.10 -10.21
CA ALA A 97 -8.55 28.32 -9.87
C ALA A 97 -7.93 28.99 -11.11
N ALA A 98 -7.29 28.20 -12.00
CA ALA A 98 -6.70 28.72 -13.23
C ALA A 98 -7.74 29.30 -14.20
N LEU A 99 -8.92 28.66 -14.30
CA LEU A 99 -10.02 29.15 -15.14
C LEU A 99 -10.64 30.44 -14.60
N SER A 100 -10.76 30.58 -13.27
CA SER A 100 -11.24 31.82 -12.63
C SER A 100 -10.26 32.97 -12.84
N ALA A 101 -8.95 32.76 -12.64
CA ALA A 101 -7.93 33.78 -12.86
C ALA A 101 -7.91 34.29 -14.32
N ARG A 102 -8.25 33.45 -15.30
CA ARG A 102 -8.36 33.84 -16.71
C ARG A 102 -9.62 34.65 -17.03
N LYS A 103 -10.67 34.56 -16.20
CA LYS A 103 -11.92 35.33 -16.38
C LYS A 103 -11.84 36.75 -15.77
N GLU A 104 -10.88 36.99 -14.90
CA GLU A 104 -10.65 38.29 -14.25
C GLU A 104 -9.69 39.22 -15.03
N ILE A 105 -9.24 38.78 -16.22
CA ILE A 105 -8.47 39.54 -17.22
C ILE A 105 -9.35 39.78 -18.44
#